data_AF-W2HFW5-F1
#
_entry.id   AF-W2HFW5-F1
#
_cell.length_a   1.000
_cell.length_b   1.000
_cell.length_c   1.000
_cell.angle_alpha   90.00
_cell.angle_beta   90.00
_cell.angle_gamma   90.00
#
_symmetry.space_group_name_H-M   'P 1'
#
loop_
_entity.id
_entity.type
_entity.pdbx_description
1 polymer ?
#
loop_
_entity_poly.entity_id
_entity_poly.type
_entity_poly.pdbx_seq_one_letter_code
_entity_poly.pdbx_strand_id
1 'polypeptide(L)'
;MDSSPSADMEALKTLSAQPHQHMFASMLQWVLEVGPLFQTLIETQTPRGIFRRHSSSSKKKQKKDKKRANFATTPSDNSLTQTEHADLHQLSPDMATALFHQVVESCREFMATFSKTHKFVFHLASMRRMYLDLVAIGTNLDRAVLCAGLNAKVNARDWKKQLDVDREKEEEELSARAAKNALPFARNMLPHEPMEALTLLKFEIDFFTPGNTAKHVASMKKVFFSV
;
A
#
# COMPACT_ATOMS: atom_id res chain seq x y z
N MET A 1 8.03 -5.95 15.70
CA MET A 1 8.47 -4.56 15.41
C MET A 1 7.17 -3.83 15.22
N ASP A 2 6.72 -3.20 16.29
CA ASP A 2 5.31 -2.92 16.44
C ASP A 2 5.14 -1.48 15.98
N SER A 3 4.88 -1.31 14.67
CA SER A 3 4.66 0.03 14.12
C SER A 3 3.41 0.64 14.73
N SER A 4 3.38 1.97 14.76
CA SER A 4 2.24 2.73 15.24
C SER A 4 1.71 3.61 14.10
N PRO A 5 0.39 3.85 14.03
CA PRO A 5 -0.20 4.82 13.10
C PRO A 5 0.37 6.24 13.22
N SER A 6 1.09 6.56 14.30
CA SER A 6 1.90 7.79 14.41
C SER A 6 3.14 7.71 13.52
N ALA A 7 3.98 6.69 13.71
CA ALA A 7 5.17 6.45 12.89
C ALA A 7 4.84 6.22 11.41
N ASP A 8 3.78 5.47 11.12
CA ASP A 8 3.29 5.21 9.75
C ASP A 8 2.88 6.53 9.04
N MET A 9 2.19 7.43 9.74
CA MET A 9 1.80 8.73 9.19
C MET A 9 2.97 9.69 9.01
N GLU A 10 3.99 9.68 9.89
CA GLU A 10 5.21 10.44 9.63
C GLU A 10 5.97 9.86 8.42
N ALA A 11 6.03 8.54 8.27
CA ALA A 11 6.62 7.90 7.09
C ALA A 11 5.89 8.33 5.80
N LEU A 12 4.55 8.30 5.78
CA LEU A 12 3.75 8.76 4.63
C LEU A 12 4.02 10.24 4.28
N LYS A 13 4.16 11.12 5.28
CA LYS A 13 4.48 12.55 5.07
C LYS A 13 5.85 12.80 4.45
N THR A 14 6.79 11.85 4.54
CA THR A 14 8.09 11.95 3.84
C THR A 14 8.01 11.58 2.36
N LEU A 15 6.92 10.95 1.92
CA LEU A 15 6.71 10.60 0.51
C LEU A 15 6.19 11.81 -0.28
N SER A 16 6.66 11.94 -1.52
CA SER A 16 6.21 12.98 -2.44
C SER A 16 6.25 12.47 -3.87
N ALA A 17 5.12 12.56 -4.56
CA ALA A 17 5.01 12.17 -5.97
C ALA A 17 5.82 13.11 -6.86
N GLN A 18 6.46 12.59 -7.90
CA GLN A 18 7.05 13.44 -8.93
C GLN A 18 5.95 14.14 -9.74
N PRO A 19 6.21 15.31 -10.36
CA PRO A 19 5.17 16.10 -11.06
C PRO A 19 4.45 15.39 -12.22
N HIS A 20 4.99 14.28 -12.71
CA HIS A 20 4.41 13.42 -13.76
C HIS A 20 3.72 12.15 -13.23
N GLN A 21 3.68 11.91 -11.91
CA GLN A 21 3.06 10.73 -11.28
C GLN A 21 1.69 11.06 -10.70
N HIS A 22 0.75 11.50 -11.54
CA HIS A 22 -0.61 11.86 -11.15
C HIS A 22 -1.32 10.71 -10.41
N MET A 23 -1.15 9.47 -10.87
CA MET A 23 -1.73 8.27 -10.27
C MET A 23 -1.29 8.08 -8.81
N PHE A 24 0.01 8.25 -8.52
CA PHE A 24 0.54 8.12 -7.17
C PHE A 24 0.23 9.35 -6.32
N ALA A 25 0.17 10.55 -6.88
CA ALA A 25 -0.22 11.76 -6.16
C ALA A 25 -1.64 11.61 -5.58
N SER A 26 -2.61 11.18 -6.40
CA SER A 26 -4.00 10.93 -5.96
C SER A 26 -4.08 9.79 -4.94
N MET A 27 -3.33 8.70 -5.12
CA MET A 27 -3.31 7.58 -4.16
C MET A 27 -2.69 8.00 -2.83
N LEU A 28 -1.53 8.66 -2.82
CA LEU A 28 -0.86 9.14 -1.61
C LEU A 28 -1.72 10.14 -0.86
N GLN A 29 -2.39 11.07 -1.57
CA GLN A 29 -3.40 11.96 -0.97
C GLN A 29 -4.51 11.14 -0.29
N TRP A 30 -5.01 10.07 -0.92
CA TRP A 30 -6.05 9.22 -0.34
C TRP A 30 -5.59 8.48 0.92
N VAL A 31 -4.36 7.92 0.94
CA VAL A 31 -3.80 7.30 2.16
C VAL A 31 -3.63 8.35 3.27
N LEU A 32 -3.19 9.57 2.95
CA LEU A 32 -3.04 10.67 3.90
C LEU A 32 -4.37 11.24 4.42
N GLU A 33 -5.44 11.23 3.63
CA GLU A 33 -6.81 11.58 4.05
C GLU A 33 -7.39 10.55 5.03
N VAL A 34 -7.10 9.26 4.82
CA VAL A 34 -7.65 8.14 5.60
C VAL A 34 -6.83 7.85 6.88
N GLY A 35 -5.51 7.94 6.84
CA GLY A 35 -4.61 7.54 7.92
C GLY A 35 -4.84 8.19 9.31
N PRO A 36 -5.22 9.49 9.42
CA PRO A 36 -5.57 10.10 10.71
C PRO A 36 -6.71 9.37 11.44
N LEU A 37 -7.62 8.71 10.72
CA LEU A 37 -8.69 7.92 11.34
C LEU A 37 -8.14 6.73 12.12
N PHE A 38 -7.07 6.09 11.64
CA PHE A 38 -6.38 4.98 12.32
C PHE A 38 -5.63 5.43 13.57
N GLN A 39 -5.13 6.67 13.61
CA GLN A 39 -4.58 7.25 14.84
C GLN A 39 -5.67 7.37 15.92
N THR A 40 -6.83 7.95 15.58
CA THR A 40 -7.96 8.09 16.53
C THR A 40 -8.56 6.75 16.97
N LEU A 41 -8.43 5.70 16.14
CA LEU A 41 -8.89 4.35 16.44
C LEU A 41 -8.12 3.74 17.63
N ILE A 42 -6.80 3.95 17.70
CA ILE A 42 -5.97 3.44 18.81
C ILE A 42 -6.14 4.32 20.06
N GLU A 43 -6.17 5.64 19.92
CA GLU A 43 -6.38 6.57 21.06
C GLU A 43 -7.70 6.33 21.82
N THR A 44 -8.72 5.82 21.13
CA THR A 44 -10.02 5.47 21.74
C THR A 44 -10.06 4.07 22.36
N GLN A 45 -9.07 3.21 22.07
CA GLN A 45 -8.97 1.85 22.59
C GLN A 45 -7.91 1.69 23.68
N THR A 46 -6.85 2.52 23.68
CA THR A 46 -5.98 2.66 24.85
C THR A 46 -6.83 3.12 26.05
N PRO A 47 -6.95 2.33 27.14
CA PRO A 47 -7.85 2.67 28.23
C PRO A 47 -7.33 3.91 28.95
N ARG A 48 -8.01 5.05 28.73
CA ARG A 48 -7.73 6.32 29.42
C ARG A 48 -7.67 6.06 30.93
N GLY A 49 -6.47 6.16 31.49
CA GLY A 49 -6.14 5.57 32.79
C GLY A 49 -7.11 5.99 33.89
N ILE A 50 -7.97 5.06 34.32
CA ILE A 50 -8.96 5.31 35.37
C ILE A 50 -8.21 5.75 36.63
N PHE A 51 -8.58 6.91 37.17
CA PHE A 51 -7.93 7.56 38.31
C PHE A 51 -7.77 6.59 39.49
N ARG A 52 -6.56 6.04 39.68
CA ARG A 52 -6.27 5.08 40.76
C ARG A 52 -6.05 5.77 42.11
N ARG A 53 -6.97 6.64 42.51
CA ARG A 53 -7.11 7.04 43.91
C ARG A 53 -7.75 5.87 44.67
N HIS A 54 -6.99 5.25 45.58
CA HIS A 54 -7.25 5.42 47.02
C HIS A 54 -6.28 4.60 47.89
N SER A 55 -5.68 5.32 48.85
CA SER A 55 -5.48 4.92 50.25
C SER A 55 -4.92 3.53 50.60
N SER A 56 -3.61 3.50 50.80
CA SER A 56 -2.91 2.95 51.98
C SER A 56 -3.58 1.93 52.92
N SER A 57 -2.92 0.76 53.05
CA SER A 57 -2.65 0.03 54.32
C SER A 57 -3.80 -0.54 55.17
N SER A 58 -3.83 -1.87 55.31
CA SER A 58 -3.39 -2.53 56.57
C SER A 58 -3.24 -4.06 56.43
N LYS A 59 -2.47 -4.69 57.32
CA LYS A 59 -2.15 -6.14 57.31
C LYS A 59 -3.03 -6.92 58.29
N LYS A 60 -3.53 -8.11 57.94
CA LYS A 60 -3.91 -9.14 58.95
C LYS A 60 -3.87 -10.60 58.46
N LYS A 61 -2.98 -11.38 59.10
CA LYS A 61 -2.88 -12.85 59.27
C LYS A 61 -3.16 -13.81 58.10
N GLN A 62 -2.16 -14.67 57.84
CA GLN A 62 -2.29 -15.97 57.15
C GLN A 62 -3.14 -16.98 57.94
N LYS A 63 -3.66 -18.01 57.27
CA LYS A 63 -3.75 -19.37 57.86
C LYS A 63 -3.50 -20.46 56.80
N LYS A 64 -2.79 -21.51 57.24
CA LYS A 64 -2.53 -22.81 56.59
C LYS A 64 -3.83 -23.61 56.39
N ASP A 65 -3.95 -24.72 55.64
CA ASP A 65 -3.05 -25.72 54.98
C ASP A 65 -3.92 -26.30 53.76
N LYS A 66 -3.72 -27.36 52.94
CA LYS A 66 -2.86 -28.57 52.89
C LYS A 66 -2.95 -29.35 51.53
N LYS A 67 -1.94 -29.28 50.63
CA LYS A 67 -1.74 -30.14 49.42
C LYS A 67 -2.78 -29.96 48.26
N ARG A 68 -2.56 -30.42 47.01
CA ARG A 68 -1.59 -31.40 46.44
C ARG A 68 -1.16 -31.02 44.99
N ALA A 69 0.05 -31.43 44.59
CA ALA A 69 0.59 -31.35 43.22
C ALA A 69 0.46 -32.73 42.49
N ASN A 70 0.79 -32.99 41.22
CA ASN A 70 1.47 -32.24 40.14
C ASN A 70 1.28 -32.97 38.78
N PHE A 71 1.56 -32.31 37.63
CA PHE A 71 1.97 -32.90 36.31
C PHE A 71 0.92 -33.74 35.50
N ALA A 72 0.98 -33.88 34.15
CA ALA A 72 1.68 -33.13 33.07
C ALA A 72 1.22 -33.53 31.63
N THR A 73 1.56 -32.67 30.64
CA THR A 73 1.79 -32.93 29.18
C THR A 73 0.65 -33.29 28.20
N THR A 74 0.84 -32.80 26.96
CA THR A 74 0.07 -32.92 25.68
C THR A 74 0.78 -33.94 24.73
N PRO A 75 0.55 -34.07 23.38
CA PRO A 75 -0.31 -33.35 22.39
C PRO A 75 -1.00 -34.25 21.29
N SER A 76 -1.51 -33.62 20.20
CA SER A 76 -1.61 -34.18 18.81
C SER A 76 -2.70 -35.26 18.55
N ASP A 77 -3.42 -35.38 17.42
CA ASP A 77 -3.56 -34.55 16.19
C ASP A 77 -4.88 -34.85 15.42
N ASN A 78 -5.00 -34.32 14.18
CA ASN A 78 -5.96 -34.64 13.10
C ASN A 78 -7.33 -33.92 13.19
N SER A 79 -7.63 -32.88 12.37
CA SER A 79 -7.87 -32.83 10.90
C SER A 79 -9.30 -33.24 10.50
N LEU A 80 -9.97 -32.68 9.48
CA LEU A 80 -9.76 -31.49 8.65
C LEU A 80 -10.99 -31.43 7.72
N THR A 81 -11.93 -30.51 7.95
CA THR A 81 -12.88 -29.96 6.94
C THR A 81 -13.88 -29.03 7.65
N GLN A 82 -13.50 -27.78 7.87
CA GLN A 82 -14.47 -26.69 7.93
C GLN A 82 -14.12 -25.70 6.83
N THR A 83 -15.06 -25.50 5.92
CA THR A 83 -14.93 -24.57 4.79
C THR A 83 -14.75 -23.16 5.34
N GLU A 84 -13.66 -22.48 4.98
CA GLU A 84 -13.39 -21.11 5.40
C GLU A 84 -14.34 -20.11 4.71
N HIS A 85 -15.60 -20.08 5.14
CA HIS A 85 -16.39 -18.86 5.11
C HIS A 85 -15.76 -17.88 6.10
N ALA A 86 -14.68 -17.22 5.65
CA ALA A 86 -13.97 -16.22 6.43
C ALA A 86 -14.95 -15.13 6.89
N ASP A 87 -14.93 -14.85 8.19
CA ASP A 87 -15.95 -14.07 8.88
C ASP A 87 -15.76 -12.56 8.59
N LEU A 88 -16.16 -12.14 7.40
CA LEU A 88 -15.93 -10.83 6.77
C LEU A 88 -16.53 -9.61 7.51
N HIS A 89 -17.10 -9.83 8.70
CA HIS A 89 -17.66 -8.81 9.57
C HIS A 89 -17.00 -8.70 10.95
N GLN A 90 -15.93 -9.46 11.24
CA GLN A 90 -15.17 -9.27 12.48
C GLN A 90 -14.33 -7.98 12.42
N LEU A 91 -14.86 -6.93 13.06
CA LEU A 91 -14.14 -5.68 13.34
C LEU A 91 -12.92 -6.00 14.22
N SER A 92 -11.72 -5.87 13.66
CA SER A 92 -10.46 -6.21 14.31
C SER A 92 -9.49 -5.03 14.17
N PRO A 93 -9.33 -4.21 15.22
CA PRO A 93 -8.44 -3.04 15.20
C PRO A 93 -6.97 -3.40 14.96
N ASP A 94 -6.52 -4.54 15.48
CA ASP A 94 -5.14 -5.03 15.28
C ASP A 94 -4.90 -5.41 13.81
N MET A 95 -5.84 -6.15 13.20
CA MET A 95 -5.81 -6.48 11.76
C MET A 95 -5.86 -5.21 10.90
N ALA A 96 -6.74 -4.26 11.24
CA ALA A 96 -6.84 -2.99 10.54
C ALA A 96 -5.54 -2.17 10.62
N THR A 97 -4.89 -2.14 11.78
CA THR A 97 -3.61 -1.46 11.99
C THR A 97 -2.49 -2.14 11.20
N ALA A 98 -2.42 -3.47 11.21
CA ALA A 98 -1.45 -4.23 10.42
C ALA A 98 -1.62 -4.03 8.91
N LEU A 99 -2.87 -4.00 8.42
CA LEU A 99 -3.18 -3.69 7.01
C LEU A 99 -2.83 -2.24 6.65
N PHE A 100 -3.07 -1.27 7.53
CA PHE A 100 -2.67 0.12 7.30
C PHE A 100 -1.14 0.27 7.25
N HIS A 101 -0.40 -0.38 8.15
CA HIS A 101 1.07 -0.43 8.09
C HIS A 101 1.57 -1.07 6.77
N GLN A 102 0.92 -2.16 6.32
CA GLN A 102 1.24 -2.77 5.02
C GLN A 102 0.98 -1.80 3.85
N VAL A 103 -0.09 -0.99 3.89
CA VAL A 103 -0.35 0.07 2.90
C VAL A 103 0.77 1.12 2.90
N VAL A 104 1.24 1.54 4.07
CA VAL A 104 2.35 2.50 4.21
C VAL A 104 3.65 1.97 3.61
N GLU A 105 4.07 0.76 3.97
CA GLU A 105 5.26 0.15 3.38
C GLU A 105 5.10 -0.06 1.86
N SER A 106 3.91 -0.46 1.38
CA SER A 106 3.64 -0.57 -0.07
C SER A 106 3.82 0.77 -0.81
N CYS A 107 3.40 1.90 -0.20
CA CYS A 107 3.66 3.24 -0.75
C CYS A 107 5.15 3.60 -0.79
N ARG A 108 5.95 3.13 0.19
CA ARG A 108 7.40 3.31 0.22
C ARG A 108 8.11 2.45 -0.83
N GLU A 109 7.71 1.18 -0.98
CA GLU A 109 8.20 0.27 -2.01
C GLU A 109 7.89 0.78 -3.43
N PHE A 110 6.67 1.30 -3.65
CA PHE A 110 6.28 1.97 -4.89
C PHE A 110 7.25 3.12 -5.21
N MET A 111 7.49 4.02 -4.26
CA MET A 111 8.38 5.17 -4.46
C MET A 111 9.84 4.78 -4.71
N ALA A 112 10.35 3.73 -4.05
CA ALA A 112 11.68 3.19 -4.32
C ALA A 112 11.77 2.63 -5.75
N THR A 113 10.80 1.81 -6.14
CA THR A 113 10.75 1.11 -7.44
C THR A 113 10.60 2.08 -8.62
N PHE A 114 9.70 3.06 -8.50
CA PHE A 114 9.36 3.98 -9.58
C PHE A 114 10.08 5.34 -9.49
N SER A 115 11.11 5.45 -8.64
CA SER A 115 12.02 6.59 -8.53
C SER A 115 12.64 7.03 -9.88
N LYS A 116 12.92 6.07 -10.78
CA LYS A 116 13.47 6.32 -12.12
C LYS A 116 12.43 6.83 -13.15
N THR A 117 11.14 7.01 -12.82
CA THR A 117 10.10 7.47 -13.77
C THR A 117 10.32 8.87 -14.36
N HIS A 118 11.21 9.69 -13.81
CA HIS A 118 11.67 10.90 -14.49
C HIS A 118 12.36 10.59 -15.85
N LYS A 119 12.80 9.34 -16.09
CA LYS A 119 13.30 8.84 -17.38
C LYS A 119 12.14 8.32 -18.23
N PHE A 120 11.87 9.00 -19.34
CA PHE A 120 10.71 8.78 -20.21
C PHE A 120 10.46 7.30 -20.58
N VAL A 121 11.47 6.57 -21.07
CA VAL A 121 11.32 5.17 -21.50
C VAL A 121 10.99 4.25 -20.32
N PHE A 122 11.57 4.52 -19.14
CA PHE A 122 11.31 3.73 -17.93
C PHE A 122 9.88 3.96 -17.41
N HIS A 123 9.39 5.21 -17.42
CA HIS A 123 7.99 5.51 -17.09
C HIS A 123 7.03 4.86 -18.07
N LEU A 124 7.30 5.01 -19.37
CA LEU A 124 6.51 4.38 -20.44
C LEU A 124 6.41 2.86 -20.24
N ALA A 125 7.52 2.16 -19.99
CA ALA A 125 7.51 0.73 -19.73
C ALA A 125 6.90 0.32 -18.36
N SER A 126 6.77 1.26 -17.41
CA SER A 126 6.29 0.98 -16.05
C SER A 126 4.80 1.20 -15.85
N MET A 127 4.10 1.89 -16.77
CA MET A 127 2.72 2.39 -16.57
C MET A 127 1.74 1.35 -16.04
N ARG A 128 1.64 0.18 -16.70
CA ARG A 128 0.75 -0.90 -16.23
C ARG A 128 1.15 -1.43 -14.85
N ARG A 129 2.44 -1.59 -14.57
CA ARG A 129 2.90 -2.10 -13.28
C ARG A 129 2.59 -1.09 -12.16
N MET A 130 2.88 0.20 -12.40
CA MET A 130 2.50 1.29 -11.49
C MET A 130 1.00 1.27 -11.19
N TYR A 131 0.15 1.18 -12.22
CA TYR A 131 -1.30 1.09 -12.05
C TYR A 131 -1.72 -0.13 -11.20
N LEU A 132 -1.19 -1.33 -11.48
CA LEU A 132 -1.51 -2.54 -10.72
C LEU A 132 -1.08 -2.47 -9.25
N ASP A 133 0.10 -1.92 -8.97
CA ASP A 133 0.58 -1.75 -7.59
C ASP A 133 -0.27 -0.74 -6.81
N LEU A 134 -0.74 0.33 -7.47
CA LEU A 134 -1.66 1.31 -6.87
C LEU A 134 -3.07 0.71 -6.65
N VAL A 135 -3.56 -0.15 -7.54
CA VAL A 135 -4.80 -0.92 -7.32
C VAL A 135 -4.67 -1.85 -6.11
N ALA A 136 -3.51 -2.47 -5.90
CA ALA A 136 -3.26 -3.29 -4.71
C ALA A 136 -3.23 -2.45 -3.43
N ILE A 137 -2.53 -1.31 -3.44
CA ILE A 137 -2.45 -0.34 -2.33
C ILE A 137 -3.86 0.13 -1.92
N GLY A 138 -4.66 0.63 -2.87
CA GLY A 138 -6.02 1.10 -2.59
C GLY A 138 -6.95 -0.02 -2.10
N THR A 139 -6.83 -1.23 -2.65
CA THR A 139 -7.66 -2.39 -2.21
C THR A 139 -7.30 -2.85 -0.80
N ASN A 140 -6.03 -2.79 -0.42
CA ASN A 140 -5.59 -3.05 0.96
C ASN A 140 -6.06 -1.95 1.92
N LEU A 141 -6.12 -0.69 1.47
CA LEU A 141 -6.68 0.41 2.26
C LEU A 141 -8.20 0.28 2.47
N ASP A 142 -8.95 -0.05 1.41
CA ASP A 142 -10.40 -0.39 1.51
C ASP A 142 -10.63 -1.49 2.56
N ARG A 143 -9.79 -2.54 2.53
CA ARG A 143 -9.84 -3.65 3.50
C ARG A 143 -9.50 -3.20 4.92
N ALA A 144 -8.47 -2.36 5.11
CA ALA A 144 -8.12 -1.81 6.41
C ALA A 144 -9.26 -0.97 6.99
N VAL A 145 -9.88 -0.10 6.18
CA VAL A 145 -11.03 0.75 6.53
C VAL A 145 -12.23 -0.10 6.94
N LEU A 146 -12.48 -1.21 6.24
CA LEU A 146 -13.53 -2.16 6.57
C LEU A 146 -13.26 -2.89 7.89
N CYS A 147 -12.06 -3.44 8.10
CA CYS A 147 -11.67 -4.10 9.35
C CYS A 147 -11.71 -3.15 10.56
N ALA A 148 -11.49 -1.85 10.35
CA ALA A 148 -11.59 -0.81 11.37
C ALA A 148 -13.01 -0.29 11.62
N GLY A 149 -13.99 -0.66 10.78
CA GLY A 149 -15.35 -0.11 10.84
C GLY A 149 -15.45 1.37 10.43
N LEU A 150 -14.45 1.89 9.70
CA LEU A 150 -14.32 3.30 9.36
C LEU A 150 -15.12 3.72 8.12
N ASN A 151 -15.82 2.78 7.45
CA ASN A 151 -16.63 3.00 6.23
C ASN A 151 -17.57 4.22 6.29
N ALA A 152 -18.11 4.56 7.47
CA ALA A 152 -19.02 5.70 7.65
C ALA A 152 -18.32 7.05 7.93
N LYS A 153 -17.00 7.05 8.16
CA LYS A 153 -16.15 8.24 8.34
C LYS A 153 -15.31 8.57 7.11
N VAL A 154 -15.00 7.55 6.32
CA VAL A 154 -14.31 7.68 5.04
C VAL A 154 -15.33 8.13 3.98
N ASN A 155 -15.04 9.21 3.26
CA ASN A 155 -15.89 9.65 2.15
C ASN A 155 -15.97 8.54 1.10
N ALA A 156 -17.12 8.38 0.43
CA ALA A 156 -17.28 7.44 -0.69
C ALA A 156 -16.60 7.95 -1.98
N ARG A 157 -15.30 8.23 -1.90
CA ARG A 157 -14.43 8.67 -3.00
C ARG A 157 -14.08 7.42 -3.81
N ASP A 158 -14.56 7.37 -5.06
CA ASP A 158 -14.19 6.31 -6.01
C ASP A 158 -12.73 6.53 -6.46
N TRP A 159 -11.79 6.05 -5.63
CA TRP A 159 -10.36 6.15 -5.89
C TRP A 159 -9.94 5.34 -7.12
N LYS A 160 -10.70 4.30 -7.50
CA LYS A 160 -10.45 3.47 -8.70
C LYS A 160 -10.69 4.30 -9.95
N LYS A 161 -11.85 4.97 -10.03
CA LYS A 161 -12.17 5.91 -11.11
C LYS A 161 -11.19 7.09 -11.17
N GLN A 162 -10.75 7.62 -10.02
CA GLN A 162 -9.71 8.65 -10.00
C GLN A 162 -8.38 8.13 -10.56
N LEU A 163 -7.96 6.93 -10.16
CA LEU A 163 -6.74 6.27 -10.64
C LEU A 163 -6.77 5.97 -12.14
N ASP A 164 -7.92 5.56 -12.69
CA ASP A 164 -8.12 5.40 -14.14
C ASP A 164 -7.97 6.74 -14.89
N VAL A 165 -8.58 7.82 -14.40
CA VAL A 165 -8.46 9.18 -14.98
C VAL A 165 -7.01 9.69 -14.92
N ASP A 166 -6.31 9.46 -13.82
CA ASP A 166 -4.91 9.84 -13.68
C ASP A 166 -3.98 8.97 -14.56
N ARG A 167 -4.32 7.68 -14.79
CA ARG A 167 -3.62 6.83 -15.78
C ARG A 167 -3.79 7.39 -17.19
N GLU A 168 -5.02 7.71 -17.60
CA GLU A 168 -5.29 8.29 -18.93
C GLU A 168 -4.52 9.60 -19.16
N LYS A 169 -4.41 10.43 -18.12
CA LYS A 169 -3.63 11.67 -18.13
C LYS A 169 -2.12 11.43 -18.27
N GLU A 170 -1.55 10.48 -17.52
CA GLU A 170 -0.14 10.08 -17.67
C GLU A 170 0.13 9.46 -19.05
N GLU A 171 -0.77 8.61 -19.57
CA GLU A 171 -0.69 8.04 -20.91
C GLU A 171 -0.77 9.10 -22.02
N GLU A 172 -1.59 10.15 -21.85
CA GLU A 172 -1.66 11.29 -22.77
C GLU A 172 -0.34 12.06 -22.80
N GLU A 173 0.23 12.39 -21.64
CA GLU A 173 1.54 13.05 -21.56
C GLU A 173 2.66 12.20 -22.20
N LEU A 174 2.69 10.90 -21.92
CA LEU A 174 3.68 9.98 -22.48
C LEU A 174 3.51 9.81 -23.99
N SER A 175 2.26 9.72 -24.49
CA SER A 175 1.93 9.71 -25.91
C SER A 175 2.35 11.02 -26.59
N ALA A 176 2.12 12.18 -25.97
CA ALA A 176 2.53 13.48 -26.50
C ALA A 176 4.06 13.67 -26.50
N ARG A 177 4.79 13.03 -25.58
CA ARG A 177 6.26 12.95 -25.60
C ARG A 177 6.75 12.01 -26.72
N ALA A 178 6.18 10.81 -26.85
CA ALA A 178 6.45 9.87 -27.94
C ALA A 178 6.15 10.44 -29.34
N ALA A 179 5.12 11.29 -29.46
CA ALA A 179 4.73 11.94 -30.71
C ALA A 179 5.84 12.84 -31.28
N LYS A 180 6.60 13.54 -30.42
CA LYS A 180 7.53 14.62 -30.79
C LYS A 180 8.90 14.16 -31.32
N ASN A 181 9.13 12.85 -31.49
CA ASN A 181 10.39 12.27 -31.96
C ASN A 181 11.64 12.74 -31.17
N ALA A 182 11.48 13.10 -29.90
CA ALA A 182 12.61 13.35 -29.02
C ALA A 182 13.38 12.04 -28.83
N LEU A 183 14.71 12.08 -29.00
CA LEU A 183 15.58 10.91 -28.79
C LEU A 183 15.28 10.32 -27.40
N PRO A 184 14.85 9.04 -27.31
CA PRO A 184 14.31 8.48 -26.07
C PRO A 184 15.36 8.38 -24.95
N PHE A 185 16.65 8.43 -25.31
CA PHE A 185 17.79 8.48 -24.39
C PHE A 185 18.41 9.87 -24.41
N ALA A 186 18.52 10.48 -23.22
CA ALA A 186 19.27 11.71 -23.06
C ALA A 186 20.77 11.42 -23.23
N ARG A 187 21.52 12.38 -23.80
CA ARG A 187 22.99 12.29 -24.02
C ARG A 187 23.83 12.02 -22.76
N ASN A 188 23.24 12.09 -21.58
CA ASN A 188 23.90 11.99 -20.27
C ASN A 188 23.50 10.73 -19.47
N MET A 189 22.88 9.73 -20.10
CA MET A 189 22.57 8.44 -19.43
C MET A 189 23.82 7.56 -19.30
N LEU A 190 23.86 6.69 -18.27
CA LEU A 190 24.91 5.68 -18.16
C LEU A 190 24.67 4.56 -19.21
N PRO A 191 25.72 3.90 -19.75
CA PRO A 191 25.58 2.99 -20.91
C PRO A 191 24.60 1.81 -20.74
N HIS A 192 24.32 1.38 -19.51
CA HIS A 192 23.37 0.29 -19.23
C HIS A 192 21.91 0.77 -19.18
N GLU A 193 21.63 2.04 -18.86
CA GLU A 193 20.26 2.50 -18.60
C GLU A 193 19.34 2.50 -19.84
N PRO A 194 19.82 2.84 -21.06
CA PRO A 194 19.06 2.63 -22.28
C PRO A 194 18.68 1.16 -22.49
N MET A 195 19.61 0.24 -22.21
CA MET A 195 19.39 -1.20 -22.37
C MET A 195 18.38 -1.73 -21.35
N GLU A 196 18.51 -1.37 -20.07
CA GLU A 196 17.51 -1.70 -19.03
C GLU A 196 16.11 -1.25 -19.45
N ALA A 197 15.96 0.02 -19.85
CA ALA A 197 14.67 0.59 -20.22
C ALA A 197 14.09 -0.03 -21.50
N LEU A 198 14.93 -0.36 -22.50
CA LEU A 198 14.49 -1.08 -23.71
C LEU A 198 14.11 -2.52 -23.44
N THR A 199 14.82 -3.23 -22.56
CA THR A 199 14.47 -4.60 -22.17
C THR A 199 13.10 -4.63 -21.47
N LEU A 200 12.85 -3.70 -20.54
CA LEU A 200 11.54 -3.53 -19.91
C LEU A 200 10.45 -3.18 -20.93
N LEU A 201 10.70 -2.22 -21.83
CA LEU A 201 9.75 -1.81 -22.87
C LEU A 201 9.39 -2.97 -23.82
N LYS A 202 10.39 -3.77 -24.23
CA LYS A 202 10.17 -4.93 -25.10
C LYS A 202 9.36 -6.02 -24.41
N PHE A 203 9.67 -6.30 -23.14
CA PHE A 203 8.93 -7.25 -22.31
C PHE A 203 7.46 -6.84 -22.14
N GLU A 204 7.19 -5.57 -21.86
CA GLU A 204 5.80 -5.07 -21.72
C GLU A 204 5.02 -5.13 -23.04
N ILE A 205 5.66 -4.83 -24.18
CA ILE A 205 5.08 -5.00 -25.52
C ILE A 205 4.73 -6.47 -25.80
N ASP A 206 5.68 -7.39 -25.56
CA ASP A 206 5.56 -8.81 -25.92
C ASP A 206 4.52 -9.55 -25.08
N PHE A 207 4.54 -9.35 -23.76
CA PHE A 207 3.77 -10.18 -22.83
C PHE A 207 2.50 -9.50 -22.31
N PHE A 208 2.41 -8.16 -22.36
CA PHE A 208 1.38 -7.41 -21.64
C PHE A 208 0.58 -6.41 -22.50
N THR A 209 0.68 -6.50 -23.83
CA THR A 209 -0.23 -5.81 -24.77
C THR A 209 -1.73 -5.87 -24.33
N PRO A 210 -2.30 -7.01 -23.86
CA PRO A 210 -3.72 -7.06 -23.45
C PRO A 210 -4.08 -6.31 -22.16
N GLY A 211 -3.08 -5.96 -21.33
CA GLY A 211 -3.28 -5.23 -20.08
C GLY A 211 -3.08 -3.72 -20.17
N ASN A 212 -2.79 -3.21 -21.38
CA ASN A 212 -2.48 -1.82 -21.65
C ASN A 212 -3.51 -1.22 -22.62
N THR A 213 -3.71 0.11 -22.60
CA THR A 213 -4.58 0.74 -23.60
C THR A 213 -3.96 0.64 -25.00
N ALA A 214 -4.80 0.60 -26.04
CA ALA A 214 -4.31 0.56 -27.43
C ALA A 214 -3.43 1.77 -27.78
N LYS A 215 -3.70 2.94 -27.17
CA LYS A 215 -2.89 4.16 -27.29
C LYS A 215 -1.53 4.02 -26.63
N HIS A 216 -1.47 3.44 -25.43
CA HIS A 216 -0.23 3.18 -24.73
C HIS A 216 0.63 2.17 -25.48
N VAL A 217 0.05 1.05 -25.95
CA VAL A 217 0.75 0.05 -26.78
C VAL A 217 1.30 0.65 -28.08
N ALA A 218 0.55 1.53 -28.75
CA ALA A 218 1.03 2.25 -29.94
C ALA A 218 2.23 3.17 -29.60
N SER A 219 2.18 3.86 -28.46
CA SER A 219 3.28 4.71 -27.97
C SER A 219 4.53 3.89 -27.64
N MET A 220 4.38 2.77 -26.94
CA MET A 220 5.47 1.83 -26.65
C MET A 220 6.13 1.33 -27.93
N LYS A 221 5.34 0.85 -28.89
CA LYS A 221 5.85 0.35 -30.18
C LYS A 221 6.55 1.45 -30.98
N LYS A 222 5.99 2.68 -31.04
CA LYS A 222 6.66 3.80 -31.71
C LYS A 222 8.03 4.09 -31.10
N VAL A 223 8.14 4.13 -29.77
CA VAL A 223 9.41 4.40 -29.10
C VAL A 223 10.41 3.26 -29.34
N PHE A 224 9.98 2.00 -29.21
CA PHE A 224 10.85 0.84 -29.41
C PHE A 224 11.41 0.75 -30.84
N PHE A 225 10.60 1.05 -31.87
CA PHE A 225 11.04 1.06 -33.28
C PHE A 225 11.64 2.40 -33.75
N SER A 226 11.95 3.32 -32.83
CA SER A 226 12.62 4.60 -33.13
C SER A 226 14.10 4.66 -32.68
N VAL A 227 14.66 3.49 -32.34
CA VAL A 227 16.03 3.27 -31.84
C VAL A 227 16.79 2.39 -32.81
#